data_AF-A0A9E2CE39-F1
#
_entry.id   AF-A0A9E2CE39-F1
#
_cell.length_a   1.000
_cell.length_b   1.000
_cell.length_c   1.000
_cell.angle_alpha   90.00
_cell.angle_beta   90.00
_cell.angle_gamma   90.00
#
_symmetry.space_group_name_H-M   'P 1'
#
loop_
_entity.id
_entity.type
_entity.pdbx_description
1 polymer ?
#
loop_
_entity_poly.entity_id
_entity_poly.type
_entity_poly.pdbx_seq_one_letter_code
_entity_poly.pdbx_strand_id
1 'polypeptide(L)'
;MNRESSPDIVQLGTTWTAYFANKNALVDISKYVDEDMYFEPSIKSCKILGSEKIYALPLNVDVRVLYYWKSIINNPEIELKDWNAFNKACKRIQELIKDEKAPEGMRWAIGFQTEHGEWDMLHQFAICLWNAGGEIISVRKVLGIFPINKGALQ
;
A
#
# COMPACT_ATOMS: atom_id res chain seq x y z
N MET A 1 10.83 6.00 -31.06
CA MET A 1 10.39 7.37 -30.70
C MET A 1 11.41 8.34 -31.24
N ASN A 2 10.96 9.40 -31.91
CA ASN A 2 11.88 10.45 -32.36
C ASN A 2 12.32 11.24 -31.12
N ARG A 3 13.63 11.23 -30.80
CA ARG A 3 14.18 11.85 -29.58
C ARG A 3 13.90 13.36 -29.52
N GLU A 4 13.73 14.00 -30.67
CA GLU A 4 13.46 15.44 -30.78
C GLU A 4 12.07 15.86 -30.28
N SER A 5 11.16 14.90 -30.05
CA SER A 5 9.78 15.17 -29.60
C SER A 5 9.45 14.63 -28.21
N SER A 6 10.42 14.01 -27.52
CA SER A 6 10.22 13.45 -26.18
C SER A 6 10.46 14.51 -25.10
N PRO A 7 9.73 14.47 -23.97
CA PRO A 7 10.03 15.33 -22.83
C PRO A 7 11.36 14.94 -22.18
N ASP A 8 12.08 15.93 -21.64
CA ASP A 8 13.30 15.69 -20.86
C ASP A 8 13.01 15.01 -19.51
N ILE A 9 11.87 15.36 -18.89
CA ILE A 9 11.42 14.83 -17.60
C ILE A 9 9.96 14.40 -17.73
N VAL A 10 9.64 13.21 -17.21
CA VAL A 10 8.28 12.67 -17.19
C VAL A 10 7.94 12.19 -15.79
N GLN A 11 6.70 12.45 -15.35
CA GLN A 11 6.17 11.88 -14.11
C GLN A 11 5.65 10.47 -14.37
N LEU A 12 6.03 9.53 -13.53
CA LEU A 12 5.64 8.12 -13.62
C LEU A 12 5.09 7.64 -12.28
N GLY A 13 4.15 6.70 -12.34
CA GLY A 13 3.79 5.92 -11.16
C GLY A 13 4.98 5.07 -10.69
N THR A 14 5.15 4.92 -9.39
CA THR A 14 6.27 4.18 -8.78
C THR A 14 6.39 2.73 -9.31
N THR A 15 5.25 2.10 -9.64
CA THR A 15 5.19 0.74 -10.20
C THR A 15 5.63 0.64 -11.66
N TRP A 16 5.87 1.76 -12.36
CA TRP A 16 6.24 1.79 -13.79
C TRP A 16 7.73 2.03 -14.04
N THR A 17 8.49 2.49 -13.04
CA THR A 17 9.92 2.82 -13.20
C THR A 17 10.70 1.64 -13.78
N ALA A 18 10.55 0.45 -13.19
CA ALA A 18 11.29 -0.74 -13.61
C ALA A 18 10.97 -1.13 -15.07
N TYR A 19 9.72 -0.97 -15.51
CA TYR A 19 9.31 -1.26 -16.88
C TYR A 19 10.03 -0.32 -17.88
N PHE A 20 9.96 0.99 -17.66
CA PHE A 20 10.57 1.97 -18.56
C PHE A 20 12.10 1.96 -18.52
N ALA A 21 12.69 1.74 -17.35
CA ALA A 21 14.13 1.54 -17.22
C ALA A 21 14.59 0.30 -18.02
N ASN A 22 13.87 -0.82 -17.93
CA ASN A 22 14.18 -2.03 -18.70
C ASN A 22 14.00 -1.86 -20.23
N LYS A 23 13.19 -0.87 -20.66
CA LYS A 23 13.05 -0.49 -22.07
C LYS A 23 14.12 0.51 -22.53
N ASN A 24 15.09 0.86 -21.68
CA ASN A 24 16.09 1.91 -21.93
C ASN A 24 15.43 3.27 -22.26
N ALA A 25 14.24 3.52 -21.73
CA ALA A 25 13.52 4.78 -21.92
C ALA A 25 13.92 5.84 -20.87
N LEU A 26 14.59 5.43 -19.80
CA LEU A 26 15.07 6.28 -18.71
C LEU A 26 16.60 6.27 -18.64
N VAL A 27 17.18 7.41 -18.27
CA VAL A 27 18.63 7.55 -18.08
C VAL A 27 19.01 7.17 -16.64
N ASP A 28 20.18 6.54 -16.49
CA ASP A 28 20.79 6.28 -15.18
C ASP A 28 21.27 7.60 -14.56
N ILE A 29 20.69 7.96 -13.42
CA ILE A 29 20.98 9.20 -12.69
C ILE A 29 21.71 8.95 -11.37
N SER A 30 22.13 7.71 -11.09
CA SER A 30 22.63 7.30 -9.76
C SER A 30 23.71 8.21 -9.19
N LYS A 31 24.62 8.71 -10.03
CA LYS A 31 25.72 9.62 -9.62
C LYS A 31 25.27 10.98 -9.08
N TYR A 32 23.99 11.33 -9.24
CA TYR A 32 23.40 12.59 -8.80
C TYR A 32 22.48 12.43 -7.58
N VAL A 33 22.30 11.20 -7.10
CA VAL A 33 21.31 10.88 -6.07
C VAL A 33 22.02 10.42 -4.82
N ASP A 34 21.75 11.12 -3.73
CA ASP A 34 22.04 10.65 -2.37
C ASP A 34 20.77 9.99 -1.83
N GLU A 35 20.79 8.66 -1.69
CA GLU A 35 19.63 7.87 -1.29
C GLU A 35 19.23 8.12 0.17
N ASP A 36 20.17 8.50 1.02
CA ASP A 36 19.95 8.72 2.45
C ASP A 36 19.05 9.93 2.71
N MET A 37 18.85 10.79 1.71
CA MET A 37 17.90 11.90 1.76
C MET A 37 16.43 11.48 1.60
N TYR A 38 16.15 10.21 1.27
CA TYR A 38 14.82 9.75 0.91
C TYR A 38 14.29 8.66 1.84
N PHE A 39 12.97 8.59 1.97
CA PHE A 39 12.29 7.47 2.61
C PHE A 39 12.56 6.17 1.83
N GLU A 40 13.11 5.14 2.49
CA GLU A 40 13.67 3.95 1.82
C GLU A 40 12.71 3.26 0.82
N PRO A 41 11.42 3.02 1.14
CA PRO A 41 10.48 2.46 0.17
C PRO A 41 10.26 3.33 -1.07
N SER A 42 10.36 4.66 -0.94
CA SER A 42 10.17 5.59 -2.06
C SER A 42 11.33 5.52 -3.05
N ILE A 43 12.58 5.59 -2.57
CA ILE A 43 13.76 5.55 -3.43
C ILE A 43 13.99 4.15 -4.03
N LYS A 44 13.63 3.09 -3.29
CA LYS A 44 13.63 1.71 -3.80
C LYS A 44 12.74 1.54 -5.05
N SER A 45 11.63 2.28 -5.13
CA SER A 45 10.76 2.27 -6.31
C SER A 45 11.35 2.96 -7.54
N CYS A 46 12.48 3.67 -7.39
CA CYS A 46 13.21 4.31 -8.46
C CYS A 46 14.25 3.40 -9.14
N LYS A 47 14.38 2.15 -8.67
CA LYS A 47 15.34 1.15 -9.13
C LYS A 47 14.64 -0.04 -9.81
N ILE A 48 15.40 -0.80 -10.60
CA ILE A 48 15.00 -2.16 -11.00
C ILE A 48 15.37 -3.10 -9.84
N LEU A 49 14.50 -4.05 -9.50
CA LEU A 49 14.78 -5.03 -8.44
C LEU A 49 16.13 -5.75 -8.68
N GLY A 50 17.04 -5.66 -7.71
CA GLY A 50 18.38 -6.25 -7.78
C GLY A 50 19.44 -5.40 -8.50
N SER A 51 19.10 -4.18 -8.92
CA SER A 51 20.04 -3.21 -9.49
C SER A 51 20.26 -2.04 -8.54
N GLU A 52 21.50 -1.53 -8.48
CA GLU A 52 21.81 -0.29 -7.78
C GLU A 52 21.57 0.97 -8.63
N LYS A 53 21.20 0.81 -9.90
CA LYS A 53 20.95 1.95 -10.79
C LYS A 53 19.63 2.62 -10.46
N ILE A 54 19.67 3.94 -10.33
CA ILE A 54 18.53 4.81 -10.06
C ILE A 54 18.12 5.49 -11.37
N TYR A 55 16.83 5.40 -11.71
CA TYR A 55 16.27 5.92 -12.96
C TYR A 55 15.19 7.00 -12.75
N ALA A 56 14.84 7.30 -11.51
CA ALA A 56 13.81 8.27 -11.14
C ALA A 56 14.12 8.91 -9.78
N LEU A 57 13.40 9.97 -9.44
CA LEU A 57 13.42 10.59 -8.12
C LEU A 57 12.01 10.60 -7.52
N PRO A 58 11.84 10.36 -6.21
CA PRO A 58 10.55 10.54 -5.55
C PRO A 58 10.09 12.00 -5.61
N LEU A 59 8.92 12.25 -6.19
CA LEU A 59 8.28 13.58 -6.20
C LEU A 59 7.31 13.74 -5.03
N ASN A 60 6.45 12.75 -4.84
CA ASN A 60 5.49 12.66 -3.76
C ASN A 60 5.35 11.20 -3.33
N VAL A 61 4.99 10.98 -2.07
CA VAL A 61 4.73 9.65 -1.52
C VAL A 61 3.27 9.57 -1.14
N ASP A 62 2.58 8.60 -1.73
CA ASP A 62 1.20 8.29 -1.41
C ASP A 62 1.13 7.16 -0.39
N VAL A 63 0.48 7.41 0.75
CA VAL A 63 0.33 6.45 1.86
C VAL A 63 -1.14 6.25 2.19
N ARG A 64 -1.46 5.09 2.75
CA ARG A 64 -2.81 4.77 3.24
C ARG A 64 -2.76 4.63 4.75
N VAL A 65 -3.73 5.25 5.41
CA VAL A 65 -3.90 5.19 6.87
C VAL A 65 -5.36 4.87 7.19
N LEU A 66 -5.60 4.30 8.36
CA LEU A 66 -6.94 4.05 8.85
C LEU A 66 -7.49 5.33 9.50
N TYR A 67 -8.49 5.93 8.88
CA TYR A 67 -9.31 6.96 9.51
C TYR A 67 -10.40 6.32 10.38
N TYR A 68 -10.69 6.91 11.54
CA TYR A 68 -11.70 6.42 12.46
C TYR A 68 -12.48 7.56 13.12
N TRP A 69 -13.68 7.24 13.60
CA TRP A 69 -14.55 8.17 14.32
C TRP A 69 -14.19 8.22 15.80
N LYS A 70 -13.68 9.36 16.28
CA LYS A 70 -13.28 9.54 17.68
C LYS A 70 -14.44 9.41 18.68
N SER A 71 -15.68 9.65 18.26
CA SER A 71 -16.87 9.42 19.10
C SER A 71 -17.16 7.94 19.33
N ILE A 72 -16.58 7.05 18.53
CA ILE A 72 -16.81 5.61 18.58
C ILE A 72 -15.59 4.87 19.12
N ILE A 73 -14.38 5.25 18.69
CA ILE A 73 -13.10 4.67 19.11
C ILE A 73 -12.43 5.64 20.08
N ASN A 74 -12.46 5.29 21.36
CA ASN A 74 -11.94 6.17 22.41
C ASN A 74 -10.46 5.88 22.71
N ASN A 75 -10.01 4.64 22.53
CA ASN A 75 -8.63 4.25 22.76
C ASN A 75 -8.08 3.45 21.56
N PRO A 76 -7.66 4.13 20.48
CA PRO A 76 -7.21 3.46 19.25
C PRO A 76 -6.00 2.56 19.47
N GLU A 77 -5.10 2.90 20.38
CA GLU A 77 -3.90 2.11 20.72
C GLU A 77 -4.22 0.76 21.39
N ILE A 78 -5.46 0.61 21.88
CA ILE A 78 -5.97 -0.65 22.43
C ILE A 78 -6.94 -1.30 21.45
N GLU A 79 -7.90 -0.52 20.94
CA GLU A 79 -9.02 -1.01 20.14
C GLU A 79 -8.63 -1.34 18.69
N LEU A 80 -7.56 -0.75 18.17
CA LEU A 80 -7.07 -0.93 16.79
C LEU A 80 -5.64 -1.48 16.74
N LYS A 81 -5.13 -1.98 17.88
CA LYS A 81 -3.74 -2.42 18.06
C LYS A 81 -3.33 -3.56 17.12
N ASP A 82 -4.22 -4.53 16.96
CA ASP A 82 -4.00 -5.76 16.21
C ASP A 82 -5.32 -6.25 15.59
N TRP A 83 -5.24 -7.29 14.77
CA TRP A 83 -6.41 -7.85 14.07
C TRP A 83 -7.53 -8.34 15.00
N ASN A 84 -7.19 -8.86 16.18
CA ASN A 84 -8.18 -9.35 17.13
C ASN A 84 -8.91 -8.18 17.79
N ALA A 85 -8.17 -7.16 18.24
CA ALA A 85 -8.73 -5.92 18.76
C ALA A 85 -9.59 -5.22 17.70
N PHE A 86 -9.07 -5.08 16.48
CA PHE A 86 -9.77 -4.49 15.34
C PHE A 86 -11.08 -5.20 15.03
N ASN A 87 -11.08 -6.54 14.96
CA ASN A 87 -12.28 -7.32 14.72
C ASN A 87 -13.32 -7.15 15.85
N LYS A 88 -12.87 -7.09 17.12
CA LYS A 88 -13.76 -6.80 18.26
C LYS A 88 -14.38 -5.40 18.15
N ALA A 89 -13.58 -4.39 17.80
CA ALA A 89 -14.08 -3.04 17.56
C ALA A 89 -15.12 -3.03 16.42
N CYS A 90 -14.83 -3.68 15.30
CA CYS A 90 -15.77 -3.80 14.18
C CYS A 90 -17.10 -4.47 14.59
N LYS A 91 -17.07 -5.55 15.36
CA LYS A 91 -18.28 -6.21 15.87
C LYS A 91 -19.09 -5.30 16.78
N ARG A 92 -18.44 -4.61 17.71
CA ARG A 92 -19.07 -3.61 18.59
C ARG A 92 -19.73 -2.48 17.78
N ILE A 93 -19.05 -1.99 16.73
CA ILE A 93 -19.60 -0.95 15.85
C ILE A 93 -20.84 -1.47 15.12
N GLN A 94 -20.82 -2.71 14.63
CA GLN A 94 -21.99 -3.31 13.99
C GLN A 94 -23.18 -3.44 14.95
N GLU A 95 -22.94 -3.73 16.23
CA GLU A 95 -23.99 -3.71 17.26
C GLU A 95 -24.55 -2.29 17.45
N LEU A 96 -23.70 -1.26 17.53
CA LEU A 96 -24.14 0.14 17.61
C LEU A 96 -24.98 0.57 16.40
N ILE A 97 -24.64 0.10 15.20
CA ILE A 97 -25.41 0.37 13.98
C ILE A 97 -26.79 -0.29 14.06
N LYS A 98 -26.87 -1.55 14.47
CA LYS A 98 -28.14 -2.28 14.64
C LYS A 98 -29.04 -1.65 15.70
N ASP A 99 -28.45 -1.13 16.76
CA ASP A 99 -29.14 -0.46 17.86
C ASP A 99 -29.51 1.01 17.54
N GLU A 100 -29.22 1.51 16.34
CA GLU A 100 -29.41 2.91 15.94
C GLU A 100 -28.68 3.93 16.84
N LYS A 101 -27.57 3.50 17.48
CA LYS A 101 -26.70 4.32 18.34
C LYS A 101 -25.44 4.81 17.64
N ALA A 102 -25.19 4.36 16.41
CA ALA A 102 -24.08 4.84 15.59
C ALA A 102 -24.37 6.25 15.03
N PRO A 103 -23.33 7.03 14.67
CA PRO A 103 -23.51 8.30 13.99
C PRO A 103 -24.41 8.20 12.75
N GLU A 104 -25.17 9.27 12.50
CA GLU A 104 -26.09 9.33 11.37
C GLU A 104 -25.38 9.02 10.05
N GLY A 105 -26.02 8.21 9.20
CA GLY A 105 -25.47 7.80 7.91
C GLY A 105 -24.44 6.66 7.99
N MET A 106 -23.97 6.25 9.17
CA MET A 106 -23.11 5.07 9.28
C MET A 106 -23.90 3.81 8.91
N ARG A 107 -23.30 2.97 8.04
CA ARG A 107 -23.91 1.71 7.55
C ARG A 107 -23.05 0.48 7.77
N TRP A 108 -21.73 0.67 7.87
CA TRP A 108 -20.76 -0.41 7.99
C TRP A 108 -19.68 -0.01 8.97
N ALA A 109 -19.14 -0.99 9.70
CA ALA A 109 -18.02 -0.78 10.60
C ALA A 109 -16.70 -0.44 9.87
N ILE A 110 -16.58 -0.84 8.61
CA ILE A 110 -15.43 -0.60 7.76
C ILE A 110 -15.89 -0.27 6.35
N GLY A 111 -15.23 0.71 5.71
CA GLY A 111 -15.44 1.05 4.31
C GLY A 111 -14.25 0.61 3.49
N PHE A 112 -14.49 -0.23 2.49
CA PHE A 112 -13.54 -0.55 1.43
C PHE A 112 -14.21 -0.27 0.09
N GLN A 113 -13.42 0.19 -0.87
CA GLN A 113 -13.88 0.26 -2.25
C GLN A 113 -13.83 -1.16 -2.81
N THR A 114 -14.99 -1.71 -3.17
CA THR A 114 -15.12 -3.09 -3.69
C THR A 114 -15.72 -3.13 -5.09
N GLU A 115 -15.85 -1.98 -5.75
CA GLU A 115 -16.42 -1.91 -7.08
C GLU A 115 -15.46 -2.50 -8.14
N HIS A 116 -16.03 -3.13 -9.16
CA HIS A 116 -15.25 -3.70 -10.24
C HIS A 116 -14.56 -2.60 -11.05
N GLY A 117 -13.24 -2.69 -11.21
CA GLY A 117 -12.44 -1.74 -11.99
C GLY A 117 -11.73 -0.67 -11.16
N GLU A 118 -11.87 -0.69 -9.83
CA GLU A 118 -11.13 0.20 -8.96
C GLU A 118 -9.62 -0.06 -9.04
N TRP A 119 -8.87 1.01 -9.31
CA TRP A 119 -7.44 0.93 -9.62
C TRP A 119 -6.57 0.63 -8.40
N ASP A 120 -7.10 0.84 -7.19
CA ASP A 120 -6.35 0.79 -5.93
C ASP A 120 -6.66 -0.43 -5.06
N MET A 121 -7.54 -1.33 -5.51
CA MET A 121 -7.95 -2.52 -4.74
C MET A 121 -6.75 -3.38 -4.31
N LEU A 122 -5.76 -3.54 -5.19
CA LEU A 122 -4.51 -4.26 -4.85
C LEU A 122 -3.74 -3.53 -3.74
N HIS A 123 -3.74 -2.20 -3.73
CA HIS A 123 -3.06 -1.39 -2.72
C HIS A 123 -3.77 -1.48 -1.36
N GLN A 124 -5.10 -1.44 -1.34
CA GLN A 124 -5.88 -1.62 -0.09
C GLN A 124 -5.70 -3.02 0.48
N PHE A 125 -5.67 -4.04 -0.38
CA PHE A 125 -5.46 -5.41 0.03
C PHE A 125 -4.04 -5.69 0.54
N ALA A 126 -3.03 -5.05 -0.06
CA ALA A 126 -1.63 -5.24 0.30
C ALA A 126 -1.35 -4.94 1.79
N ILE A 127 -2.05 -3.94 2.36
CA ILE A 127 -1.93 -3.57 3.77
C ILE A 127 -2.30 -4.77 4.67
N CYS A 128 -3.42 -5.44 4.36
CA CYS A 128 -3.87 -6.62 5.10
C CYS A 128 -2.87 -7.77 4.96
N LEU A 129 -2.41 -8.02 3.73
CA LEU A 129 -1.49 -9.12 3.41
C LEU A 129 -0.15 -8.96 4.12
N TRP A 130 0.47 -7.79 4.04
CA TRP A 130 1.77 -7.53 4.65
C TRP A 130 1.71 -7.52 6.17
N ASN A 131 0.63 -7.00 6.78
CA ASN A 131 0.44 -7.08 8.23
C ASN A 131 0.26 -8.53 8.71
N ALA A 132 -0.25 -9.43 7.86
CA ALA A 132 -0.33 -10.86 8.15
C ALA A 132 1.00 -11.62 7.90
N GLY A 133 2.06 -10.91 7.47
CA GLY A 133 3.36 -11.49 7.13
C GLY A 133 3.42 -12.14 5.74
N GLY A 134 2.44 -11.87 4.87
CA GLY A 134 2.44 -12.32 3.48
C GLY A 134 3.19 -11.37 2.54
N GLU A 135 3.35 -11.78 1.28
CA GLU A 135 3.92 -10.96 0.20
C GLU A 135 3.08 -11.13 -1.08
N ILE A 136 2.98 -10.09 -1.92
CA ILE A 136 2.22 -10.15 -3.18
C ILE A 136 2.94 -11.06 -4.19
N ILE A 137 4.27 -10.92 -4.27
CA ILE A 137 5.14 -11.72 -5.15
C ILE A 137 6.32 -12.18 -4.30
N SER A 138 6.57 -13.50 -4.28
CA SER A 138 7.75 -14.09 -3.64
C SER A 138 8.76 -14.50 -4.69
N VAL A 139 10.02 -14.07 -4.50
CA VAL A 139 11.17 -14.49 -5.33
C VAL A 139 11.84 -15.77 -4.80
N ARG A 140 11.42 -16.27 -3.63
CA ARG A 140 11.80 -17.60 -3.16
C ARG A 140 11.07 -18.63 -4.04
N LYS A 141 11.76 -19.69 -4.49
CA LYS A 141 11.15 -20.87 -5.14
C LYS A 141 10.30 -21.69 -4.14
N VAL A 142 9.41 -21.04 -3.43
CA VAL A 142 8.29 -21.67 -2.75
C VAL A 142 7.09 -21.09 -3.46
N LEU A 143 6.34 -21.95 -4.16
CA LEU A 143 5.20 -21.58 -5.00
C LEU A 143 4.47 -20.34 -4.43
N GLY A 144 4.32 -19.31 -5.26
CA GLY A 144 3.41 -18.22 -4.95
C GLY A 144 1.99 -18.74 -4.71
N ILE A 145 1.15 -17.86 -4.14
CA ILE A 145 -0.23 -18.06 -3.68
C ILE A 145 -0.28 -18.23 -2.15
N PHE A 146 -0.73 -17.16 -1.48
CA PHE A 146 -1.28 -17.12 -0.10
C PHE A 146 -0.82 -18.21 0.88
N PRO A 147 0.16 -17.93 1.76
CA PRO A 147 0.26 -18.68 3.00
C PRO A 147 -0.72 -18.06 4.01
N ILE A 148 -1.94 -18.62 4.11
CA ILE A 148 -2.73 -18.41 5.33
C ILE A 148 -1.97 -19.10 6.45
N ASN A 149 -1.38 -18.29 7.33
CA ASN A 149 -0.73 -18.78 8.52
C ASN A 149 -1.81 -19.40 9.43
N LYS A 150 -1.81 -20.73 9.57
CA LYS A 150 -2.76 -21.49 10.41
C LYS A 150 -2.65 -21.17 11.91
N GLY A 151 -1.77 -20.26 12.32
CA GLY A 151 -1.64 -19.78 13.70
C GLY A 151 -2.52 -18.58 14.08
N ALA A 152 -3.27 -17.99 13.15
CA ALA A 152 -4.13 -16.82 13.43
C ALA A 152 -5.58 -17.16 13.84
N LEU A 153 -5.88 -18.45 14.06
CA LEU A 153 -7.16 -18.94 14.60
C LEU A 153 -6.89 -19.90 15.75
N GLN A 154 -6.39 -19.36 16.87
CA GLN A 154 -6.58 -19.90 18.21
C GLN A 154 -6.99 -18.76 19.14
#